data_AF-A0A4Z0K520-F1
#
_entry.id   AF-A0A4Z0K520-F1
#
_cell.length_a   1.000
_cell.length_b   1.000
_cell.length_c   1.000
_cell.angle_alpha   90.00
_cell.angle_beta   90.00
_cell.angle_gamma   90.00
#
_symmetry.space_group_name_H-M   'P 1'
#
loop_
_entity.id
_entity.type
_entity.pdbx_description
1 polymer ?
#
loop_
_entity_poly.entity_id
_entity_poly.type
_entity_poly.pdbx_seq_one_letter_code
_entity_poly.pdbx_strand_id
1 'polypeptide(L)' 'MMEMLRGSPALAAFRINKLLARFQAAHLQVPNIDAEDVHFADRNAPLNDRAQAQLPRGLPCG' A
#
# COMPACT_ATOMS: atom_id res chain seq x y z
N MET A 1 -4.10 -3.88 19.76
CA MET A 1 -3.07 -4.61 18.98
C MET A 1 -3.22 -4.21 17.54
N MET A 2 -2.15 -3.73 16.91
CA MET A 2 -2.17 -3.21 15.55
C MET A 2 -1.81 -4.31 14.56
N GLU A 3 -2.63 -4.52 13.53
CA GLU A 3 -2.35 -5.43 12.41
C GLU A 3 -2.08 -4.61 11.15
N MET A 4 -1.06 -5.01 10.41
CA MET A 4 -0.66 -4.37 9.15
C MET A 4 -0.99 -5.32 8.00
N LEU A 5 -1.78 -4.84 7.04
CA LEU A 5 -2.18 -5.59 5.85
C LEU A 5 -1.66 -4.87 4.60
N ARG A 6 -0.94 -5.60 3.74
CA ARG A 6 -0.46 -5.09 2.45
C ARG A 6 -1.59 -5.18 1.42
N GLY A 7 -1.81 -4.09 0.69
CA GLY A 7 -2.87 -3.92 -0.30
C GLY A 7 -2.36 -3.97 -1.73
N SER A 8 -3.18 -3.42 -2.64
CA SER A 8 -2.89 -3.37 -4.08
C SER A 8 -1.84 -2.30 -4.43
N PRO A 9 -1.27 -2.33 -5.66
CA PRO A 9 -0.38 -1.27 -6.12
C PRO A 9 -1.06 0.11 -6.04
N ALA A 10 -0.44 1.04 -5.31
CA ALA A 10 -1.04 2.33 -4.98
C ALA A 10 -0.98 3.35 -6.12
N LEU A 11 -0.09 3.14 -7.10
CA LEU A 11 0.18 4.09 -8.17
C LEU A 11 0.09 3.43 -9.54
N ALA A 12 -0.76 4.02 -10.39
CA ALA A 12 -0.77 3.69 -11.81
C ALA A 12 0.54 4.08 -12.50
N ALA A 13 0.90 3.37 -13.57
CA ALA A 13 2.16 3.56 -14.30
C ALA A 13 2.43 5.03 -14.71
N PHE A 14 1.38 5.79 -15.11
CA PHE A 14 1.54 7.20 -15.48
C PHE A 14 1.94 8.09 -14.29
N ARG A 15 1.52 7.76 -13.06
CA ARG A 15 1.93 8.48 -11.84
C ARG A 15 3.37 8.18 -11.47
N ILE A 16 3.82 6.94 -11.64
CA ILE A 16 5.22 6.54 -11.46
C ILE A 16 6.13 7.33 -12.41
N ASN A 17 5.80 7.38 -13.70
CA ASN A 17 6.57 8.13 -14.69
C ASN A 17 6.64 9.63 -14.35
N LYS A 18 5.53 10.21 -13.85
CA LYS A 18 5.51 11.61 -13.40
C LYS A 18 6.43 11.86 -12.20
N LEU A 19 6.53 10.92 -11.26
CA LEU A 19 7.43 11.03 -10.12
C LEU A 19 8.90 10.88 -10.53
N LEU A 20 9.22 9.89 -11.36
CA LEU A 20 10.56 9.70 -11.91
C LEU A 20 11.05 10.96 -12.64
N ALA A 21 10.20 11.56 -13.48
CA ALA A 21 10.53 12.82 -14.17
C ALA A 21 10.82 13.97 -13.19
N ARG A 22 10.09 14.06 -12.07
CA ARG A 22 10.35 15.07 -11.03
C ARG A 22 11.68 14.82 -10.31
N PHE A 23 12.03 13.58 -10.04
CA PHE A 23 13.32 13.23 -9.46
C PHE A 23 14.48 13.55 -10.40
N GLN A 24 14.32 13.24 -11.69
CA GLN A 24 15.30 13.60 -12.71
C GLN A 24 15.51 15.12 -12.80
N ALA A 25 14.42 15.91 -12.78
CA ALA A 25 14.49 17.37 -12.79
C ALA A 25 15.16 17.95 -11.53
N ALA A 26 15.10 17.24 -10.41
CA ALA A 26 15.79 17.59 -9.17
C ALA A 26 17.23 17.03 -9.10
N HIS A 27 17.74 16.44 -10.18
CA HIS A 27 19.05 15.75 -10.23
C HIS A 27 19.19 14.59 -9.23
N LEU A 28 18.07 13.95 -8.87
CA LEU A 28 18.04 12.78 -8.01
C LEU A 28 18.01 11.51 -8.86
N GLN A 29 18.99 10.62 -8.65
CA GLN A 29 19.08 9.34 -9.34
C GLN A 29 18.17 8.30 -8.67
N VAL A 30 16.89 8.31 -9.03
CA VAL A 30 15.91 7.31 -8.57
C VAL A 30 15.64 6.32 -9.71
N PRO A 31 16.09 5.05 -9.63
CA PRO A 31 16.03 4.11 -10.75
C PRO A 31 14.65 3.49 -10.95
N ASN A 32 13.89 3.28 -9.88
CA ASN A 32 12.51 2.77 -9.94
C ASN A 32 11.72 3.21 -8.70
N ILE A 33 10.40 3.19 -8.80
CA ILE A 33 9.50 3.45 -7.68
C ILE A 33 8.40 2.38 -7.70
N ASP A 34 8.28 1.67 -6.58
CA ASP A 34 7.16 0.76 -6.31
C ASP A 34 6.38 1.27 -5.10
N ALA A 35 5.05 1.24 -5.19
CA ALA A 35 4.18 1.73 -4.13
C ALA A 35 2.99 0.78 -3.96
N GLU A 36 2.72 0.41 -2.72
CA GLU A 36 1.62 -0.46 -2.31
C GLU A 36 0.82 0.23 -1.22
N ASP A 37 -0.50 0.02 -1.22
CA ASP A 37 -1.34 0.46 -0.11
C ASP A 37 -1.02 -0.39 1.13
N VAL A 38 -1.02 0.24 2.30
CA VAL A 38 -0.82 -0.45 3.58
C VAL A 38 -1.95 -0.06 4.51
N HIS A 39 -2.74 -1.04 4.93
CA HIS A 39 -3.87 -0.85 5.82
C HIS A 39 -3.49 -1.22 7.24
N PHE A 40 -3.85 -0.35 8.19
CA PHE A 40 -3.63 -0.58 9.60
C PHE A 40 -4.96 -0.79 10.29
N ALA A 41 -5.12 -1.94 10.93
CA ALA A 41 -6.28 -2.25 11.76
C ALA A 41 -5.85 -2.21 13.23
N ASP A 42 -6.26 -1.17 13.95
CA ASP A 42 -6.12 -1.15 15.40
C ASP A 42 -7.25 -1.95 16.04
N ARG A 43 -6.89 -2.99 16.80
CA ARG A 43 -7.83 -3.96 17.37
C ARG A 43 -7.83 -3.91 18.89
N ASN A 44 -9.02 -3.80 19.47
CA ASN A 44 -9.24 -3.83 20.91
C ASN A 44 -9.36 -5.26 21.48
N ALA A 45 -9.42 -6.28 20.62
CA ALA A 45 -9.46 -7.69 20.99
C ALA A 45 -8.87 -8.56 19.85
N PRO A 46 -8.35 -9.78 20.14
CA PRO A 46 -7.85 -10.68 19.11
C PRO A 46 -8.97 -11.15 18.18
N LEU A 47 -8.69 -11.26 16.88
CA LEU A 47 -9.61 -11.86 15.91
C LEU A 47 -9.57 -13.39 16.02
N ASN A 48 -10.71 -14.02 15.81
CA ASN A 48 -10.77 -15.46 15.56
C ASN A 48 -10.39 -15.77 14.10
N ASP A 49 -10.04 -17.02 13.82
CA ASP A 49 -9.54 -17.46 12.50
C ASP A 49 -10.47 -17.07 11.34
N ARG A 50 -11.78 -17.07 11.58
CA ARG A 50 -12.80 -16.65 10.59
C ARG A 50 -12.78 -15.16 10.31
N ALA A 51 -12.60 -14.32 11.33
CA ALA A 51 -12.52 -12.87 11.16
C ALA A 51 -11.17 -12.46 10.57
N GLN A 52 -10.10 -13.18 10.90
CA GLN A 52 -8.78 -12.96 10.31
C GLN A 52 -8.77 -13.28 8.80
N ALA A 53 -9.52 -14.28 8.34
CA ALA A 53 -9.66 -14.59 6.91
C ALA A 53 -10.59 -13.61 6.15
N GLN A 54 -11.49 -12.91 6.85
CA GLN A 54 -12.42 -11.95 6.24
C GLN A 54 -11.86 -10.52 6.20
N LEU A 55 -10.99 -10.15 7.14
CA LEU A 55 -10.42 -8.81 7.24
C LEU A 55 -9.77 -8.34 5.92
N PRO A 56 -8.96 -9.16 5.21
CA PRO A 56 -8.36 -8.75 3.94
C PRO A 56 -9.38 -8.58 2.81
N ARG A 57 -10.53 -9.28 2.85
CA ARG A 57 -11.59 -9.19 1.83
C ARG A 57 -12.42 -7.91 1.93
N GLY A 58 -12.45 -7.29 3.12
CA GLY A 58 -13.16 -6.04 3.34
C GLY A 58 -12.34 -4.80 2.96
N LEU A 59 -11.07 -4.97 2.61
CA LEU A 59 -10.22 -3.86 2.20
C LEU A 59 -10.57 -3.45 0.77
N PRO A 60 -10.69 -2.14 0.48
CA PRO A 60 -10.98 -1.67 -0.86
C PRO A 60 -9.84 -2.10 -1.81
N CYS A 61 -10.19 -2.91 -2.81
CA CYS A 61 -9.33 -3.20 -3.94
C CYS A 61 -9.56 -2.09 -5.00
N GLY A 62 -8.48 -1.48 -5.48
CA GLY A 62 -8.53 -0.44 -6.53
C GLY A 62 -9.02 -0.95 -7.87
#